data_AF-A0A6C2ULD7-F1
#
_entry.id   AF-A0A6C2ULD7-F1
#
_cell.length_a   1.000
_cell.length_b   1.000
_cell.length_c   1.000
_cell.angle_alpha   90.00
_cell.angle_beta   90.00
_cell.angle_gamma   90.00
#
_symmetry.space_group_name_H-M   'P 1'
#
loop_
_entity.id
_entity.type
_entity.pdbx_description
1 polymer ?
#
loop_
_entity_poly.entity_id
_entity_poly.type
_entity_poly.pdbx_seq_one_letter_code
_entity_poly.pdbx_strand_id
1 'polypeptide(L)'
;MKKIFLFMLLCVASACAAGEVAVLTETPVAEFALPDGKVLKNAFVWRRNSEGLMIVHDDGQEFLNFKLLPADWRSAYGLDPSEAPANGKVERRHDQYLIYPILMKLKGLSPESYSFYTSKRYKGDADNLLLSGCALQSLLDENFSKALRLNEIVAERFPDDGRLELKDLFSVCERCKGEGIRTFACKACSGSGKCEKCGGKGTRAAALNDELVHCTFCRGSGKCPKCGGSGEQIVQCHECKGRGKILEQDKVNAQLAILVEELNAFQKAQ
;
A
#
# COMPACT_ATOMS: atom_id res chain seq x y z
N MET A 1 -2.56 70.54 19.69
CA MET A 1 -2.63 69.47 20.71
C MET A 1 -3.49 68.33 20.19
N LYS A 2 -2.88 67.24 19.71
CA LYS A 2 -3.58 66.01 19.29
C LYS A 2 -2.93 64.84 20.03
N LYS A 3 -3.66 64.20 20.95
CA LYS A 3 -3.25 62.96 21.63
C LYS A 3 -3.69 61.78 20.75
N ILE A 4 -2.72 61.00 20.28
CA ILE A 4 -2.94 59.73 19.58
C ILE A 4 -2.93 58.64 20.66
N PHE A 5 -4.06 57.94 20.82
CA PHE A 5 -4.17 56.74 21.64
C PHE A 5 -3.73 55.54 20.78
N LEU A 6 -2.60 54.93 21.15
CA LEU A 6 -2.10 53.70 20.53
C LEU A 6 -2.63 52.51 21.35
N PHE A 7 -3.63 51.81 20.82
CA PHE A 7 -4.15 50.57 21.40
C PHE A 7 -3.31 49.40 20.88
N MET A 8 -2.50 48.80 21.75
CA MET A 8 -1.69 47.62 21.45
C MET A 8 -2.55 46.37 21.65
N LEU A 9 -2.97 45.73 20.55
CA LEU A 9 -3.71 44.47 20.58
C LEU A 9 -2.69 43.32 20.68
N LEU A 10 -2.61 42.67 21.83
CA LEU A 10 -1.81 41.45 22.03
C LEU A 10 -2.63 40.25 21.53
N CYS A 11 -2.33 39.76 20.31
CA CYS A 11 -2.85 38.48 19.84
C CYS A 11 -1.96 37.35 20.38
N VAL A 12 -2.43 36.63 21.40
CA VAL A 12 -1.84 35.35 21.82
C VAL A 12 -2.31 34.28 20.83
N ALA A 13 -1.49 34.01 19.82
CA ALA A 13 -1.70 32.85 18.96
C ALA A 13 -1.22 31.59 19.69
N SER A 14 -2.16 30.79 20.21
CA SER A 14 -1.87 29.40 20.56
C SER A 14 -1.61 28.62 19.28
N ALA A 15 -0.33 28.37 18.99
CA ALA A 15 0.08 27.41 17.98
C ALA A 15 -0.28 26.00 18.48
N CYS A 16 -1.35 25.41 17.94
CA CYS A 16 -1.54 23.97 18.01
C CYS A 16 -0.42 23.32 17.20
N ALA A 17 0.52 22.66 17.87
CA ALA A 17 1.62 21.95 17.25
C ALA A 17 1.07 20.85 16.31
N ALA A 18 1.26 21.02 15.01
CA ALA A 18 1.13 19.92 14.07
C ALA A 18 2.16 18.87 14.47
N GLY A 19 1.70 17.70 14.90
CA GLY A 19 2.55 16.62 15.40
C GLY A 19 3.71 16.37 14.44
N GLU A 20 4.91 16.65 14.95
CA GLU A 20 6.18 16.59 14.24
C GLU A 20 6.36 15.19 13.62
N VAL A 21 6.55 15.14 12.30
CA VAL A 21 6.88 13.90 11.60
C VAL A 21 8.38 13.66 11.82
N ALA A 22 8.71 13.09 12.97
CA ALA A 22 10.05 12.60 13.22
C ALA A 22 10.20 11.22 12.58
N VAL A 23 11.05 11.11 11.54
CA VAL A 23 11.61 9.83 11.12
C VAL A 23 12.62 9.45 12.20
N LEU A 24 12.24 8.52 13.08
CA LEU A 24 12.96 8.29 14.33
C LEU A 24 14.31 7.58 14.12
N THR A 25 14.49 6.87 13.00
CA THR A 25 15.75 6.21 12.63
C THR A 25 15.90 6.14 11.10
N GLU A 26 16.96 6.71 10.55
CA GLU A 26 17.31 6.54 9.11
C GLU A 26 17.93 5.17 8.80
N THR A 27 18.42 4.47 9.83
CA THR A 27 19.02 3.14 9.70
C THR A 27 17.94 2.07 9.86
N PRO A 28 17.67 1.25 8.83
CA PRO A 28 16.76 0.12 8.95
C PRO A 28 17.31 -0.85 9.98
N VAL A 29 16.43 -1.34 10.85
CA VAL A 29 16.76 -2.42 11.78
C VAL A 29 16.75 -3.71 10.95
N ALA A 30 17.84 -4.47 10.99
CA ALA A 30 18.02 -5.64 10.15
C ALA A 30 16.86 -6.64 10.32
N GLU A 31 16.38 -6.81 11.56
CA GLU A 31 15.30 -7.73 11.91
C GLU A 31 14.44 -7.13 13.04
N PHE A 32 13.11 -7.22 12.89
CA PHE A 32 12.11 -6.77 13.87
C PHE A 32 11.26 -7.97 14.28
N ALA A 33 11.44 -8.47 15.50
CA ALA A 33 10.66 -9.57 16.04
C ALA A 33 9.34 -9.06 16.64
N LEU A 34 8.22 -9.59 16.14
CA LEU A 34 6.89 -9.36 16.65
C LEU A 34 6.58 -10.30 17.84
N PRO A 35 5.61 -9.94 18.70
CA PRO A 35 5.23 -10.78 19.86
C PRO A 35 4.67 -12.16 19.50
N ASP A 36 4.17 -12.32 18.28
CA ASP A 36 3.70 -13.60 17.74
C ASP A 36 4.85 -14.49 17.22
N GLY A 37 6.10 -14.01 17.29
CA GLY A 37 7.30 -14.71 16.82
C GLY A 37 7.64 -14.45 15.34
N LYS A 38 6.84 -13.67 14.61
CA LYS A 38 7.16 -13.25 13.25
C LYS A 38 8.34 -12.29 13.25
N VAL A 39 9.26 -12.44 12.29
CA VAL A 39 10.42 -11.54 12.14
C VAL A 39 10.28 -10.76 10.83
N LEU A 40 10.12 -9.45 10.93
CA LEU A 40 10.13 -8.54 9.78
C LEU A 40 11.58 -8.22 9.43
N LYS A 41 11.96 -8.37 8.16
CA LYS A 41 13.30 -8.03 7.67
C LYS A 41 13.30 -6.63 7.08
N ASN A 42 14.44 -5.94 7.18
CA ASN A 42 14.63 -4.58 6.66
C ASN A 42 13.54 -3.59 7.14
N ALA A 43 13.13 -3.74 8.39
CA ALA A 43 12.06 -2.96 8.97
C ALA A 43 12.59 -1.62 9.50
N PHE A 44 11.85 -0.55 9.27
CA PHE A 44 12.09 0.73 9.94
C PHE A 44 10.79 1.34 10.43
N VAL A 45 10.88 2.06 11.54
CA VAL A 45 9.74 2.78 12.12
C VAL A 45 9.53 4.05 11.31
N TRP A 46 8.50 4.03 10.46
CA TRP A 46 8.17 5.16 9.61
C TRP A 46 7.45 6.27 10.38
N ARG A 47 6.60 5.90 11.34
CA ARG A 47 5.81 6.87 12.11
C ARG A 47 5.49 6.37 13.52
N ARG A 48 5.47 7.29 14.48
CA ARG A 48 4.94 7.08 15.84
C ARG A 48 3.65 7.87 16.01
N ASN A 49 2.65 7.30 16.66
CA ASN A 49 1.45 8.02 17.13
C ASN A 49 1.17 7.70 18.60
N SER A 50 0.01 8.09 19.14
CA SER A 50 -0.39 7.81 20.54
C SER A 50 -0.89 6.39 20.78
N GLU A 51 -0.98 5.56 19.74
CA GLU A 51 -1.50 4.19 19.81
C GLU A 51 -0.45 3.12 19.51
N GLY A 52 0.60 3.47 18.79
CA GLY A 52 1.61 2.52 18.36
C GLY A 52 2.70 3.06 17.44
N LEU A 53 3.40 2.13 16.82
CA LEU A 53 4.42 2.35 15.81
C LEU A 53 3.92 1.85 14.46
N MET A 54 4.10 2.65 13.41
CA MET A 54 3.94 2.24 12.03
C MET A 54 5.30 1.80 11.50
N ILE A 55 5.41 0.53 11.14
CA ILE A 55 6.61 -0.12 10.66
C ILE A 55 6.45 -0.35 9.17
N VAL A 56 7.47 0.00 8.40
CA VAL A 56 7.56 -0.34 6.98
C VAL A 56 8.65 -1.39 6.83
N HIS A 57 8.37 -2.46 6.11
CA HIS A 57 9.28 -3.56 5.82
C HIS A 57 9.10 -4.01 4.36
N ASP A 58 9.94 -4.96 3.91
CA ASP A 58 9.94 -5.40 2.50
C ASP A 58 8.57 -5.93 2.02
N ASP A 59 7.81 -6.56 2.92
CA ASP A 59 6.50 -7.15 2.60
C ASP A 59 5.31 -6.20 2.84
N GLY A 60 5.54 -4.97 3.31
CA GLY A 60 4.46 -3.99 3.49
C GLY A 60 4.59 -3.04 4.67
N GLN A 61 3.44 -2.67 5.23
CA GLN A 61 3.33 -1.78 6.39
C GLN A 61 2.56 -2.50 7.49
N GLU A 62 3.05 -2.43 8.72
CA GLU A 62 2.43 -3.07 9.88
C GLU A 62 2.35 -2.07 11.03
N PHE A 63 1.19 -2.02 11.69
CA PHE A 63 0.98 -1.16 12.84
C PHE A 63 1.07 -1.99 14.12
N LEU A 64 2.04 -1.68 14.98
CA LEU A 64 2.15 -2.31 16.30
C LEU A 64 1.59 -1.41 17.39
N ASN A 65 0.57 -1.92 18.07
CA ASN A 65 0.01 -1.28 19.25
C ASN A 65 1.03 -1.23 20.41
N PHE A 66 1.05 -0.15 21.18
CA PHE A 66 1.95 0.01 22.32
C PHE A 66 1.89 -1.09 23.36
N LYS A 67 0.72 -1.70 23.57
CA LYS A 67 0.56 -2.79 24.54
C LYS A 67 1.30 -4.06 24.12
N LEU A 68 1.57 -4.20 22.83
CA LEU A 68 2.24 -5.35 22.23
C LEU A 68 3.74 -5.12 22.09
N LEU A 69 4.23 -3.89 22.25
CA LEU A 69 5.65 -3.59 22.05
C LEU A 69 6.50 -4.08 23.24
N PRO A 70 7.63 -4.77 22.97
CA PRO A 70 8.64 -5.08 23.97
C PRO A 70 9.08 -3.84 24.76
N ALA A 71 9.50 -4.01 26.02
CA ALA A 71 9.79 -2.89 26.93
C ALA A 71 11.00 -2.06 26.48
N ASP A 72 12.01 -2.72 25.91
CA ASP A 72 13.19 -2.12 25.28
C ASP A 72 12.81 -1.22 24.09
N TRP A 73 11.86 -1.65 23.26
CA TRP A 73 11.35 -0.84 22.15
C TRP A 73 10.54 0.36 22.63
N ARG A 74 9.70 0.17 23.64
CA ARG A 74 8.99 1.28 24.27
C ARG A 74 9.97 2.34 24.77
N SER A 75 11.04 1.91 25.43
CA SER A 75 12.09 2.83 25.90
C SER A 75 12.86 3.50 24.74
N ALA A 76 13.24 2.74 23.70
CA ALA A 76 14.02 3.24 22.57
C ALA A 76 13.29 4.33 21.76
N TYR A 77 11.96 4.23 21.67
CA TYR A 77 11.13 5.21 20.95
C TYR A 77 10.48 6.23 21.89
N GLY A 78 10.97 6.36 23.13
CA GLY A 78 10.49 7.37 24.10
C GLY A 78 9.01 7.22 24.42
N LEU A 79 8.56 5.99 24.63
CA LEU A 79 7.18 5.61 24.94
C LEU A 79 7.15 5.20 26.41
N ASP A 80 6.87 6.15 27.28
CA ASP A 80 6.69 5.85 28.69
C ASP A 80 5.38 5.06 28.87
N PRO A 81 5.39 3.87 29.49
CA PRO A 81 4.17 3.10 29.75
C PRO A 81 3.14 3.85 30.61
N SER A 82 3.55 4.90 31.34
CA SER A 82 2.64 5.79 32.08
C SER A 82 1.91 6.82 31.20
N GLU A 83 2.40 7.08 29.98
CA GLU A 83 1.77 7.99 29.00
C GLU A 83 0.78 7.28 28.07
N ALA A 84 0.65 5.95 28.17
CA ALA A 84 -0.38 5.22 27.44
C ALA A 84 -1.74 5.80 27.85
N PRO A 85 -2.51 6.41 26.93
CA PRO A 85 -3.68 7.16 27.32
C PRO A 85 -4.70 6.19 27.92
N ALA A 86 -4.86 6.27 29.24
CA ALA A 86 -5.65 5.31 30.03
C ALA A 86 -7.12 5.20 29.56
N ASN A 87 -7.60 6.21 28.83
CA ASN A 87 -8.88 6.23 28.11
C ASN A 87 -8.79 7.20 26.92
N GLY A 88 -7.72 7.11 26.13
CA GLY A 88 -7.63 7.92 24.91
C GLY A 88 -8.76 7.52 23.98
N LYS A 89 -9.83 8.32 23.90
CA LYS A 89 -10.70 8.30 22.74
C LYS A 89 -9.76 8.44 21.55
N VAL A 90 -9.65 7.39 20.75
CA VAL A 90 -8.99 7.42 19.46
C VAL A 90 -9.55 8.63 18.74
N GLU A 91 -8.80 9.72 18.75
CA GLU A 91 -9.20 10.93 18.06
C GLU A 91 -9.04 10.57 16.60
N ARG A 92 -10.14 10.09 16.01
CA ARG A 92 -10.22 9.59 14.63
C ARG A 92 -9.76 10.74 13.74
N ARG A 93 -8.46 10.81 13.45
CA ARG A 93 -7.90 11.76 12.51
C ARG A 93 -8.66 11.54 11.22
N HIS A 94 -9.50 12.51 10.88
CA HIS A 94 -10.41 12.40 9.78
C HIS A 94 -9.60 12.04 8.52
N ASP A 95 -9.94 10.92 7.89
CA ASP A 95 -9.34 10.48 6.61
C ASP A 95 -9.59 11.47 5.46
N GLN A 96 -10.23 12.61 5.76
CA GLN A 96 -10.44 13.75 4.88
C GLN A 96 -9.21 14.13 4.05
N TYR A 97 -8.00 14.12 4.64
CA TYR A 97 -6.78 14.40 3.89
C TYR A 97 -6.45 13.36 2.81
N LEU A 98 -6.84 12.10 3.01
CA LEU A 98 -6.69 11.05 2.01
C LEU A 98 -7.73 11.19 0.89
N ILE A 99 -8.94 11.62 1.24
CA ILE A 99 -10.11 11.65 0.37
C ILE A 99 -10.11 12.88 -0.54
N TYR A 100 -9.74 14.07 -0.05
CA TYR A 100 -9.91 15.33 -0.79
C TYR A 100 -9.21 15.38 -2.16
N PRO A 101 -7.95 14.91 -2.32
CA PRO A 101 -7.30 14.90 -3.64
C PRO A 101 -7.99 13.97 -4.64
N ILE A 102 -8.69 12.94 -4.15
CA ILE A 102 -9.43 11.98 -4.98
C ILE A 102 -10.82 12.54 -5.30
N LEU A 103 -11.44 13.20 -4.32
CA LEU A 103 -12.79 13.76 -4.45
C LEU A 103 -12.88 14.77 -5.61
N MET A 104 -11.84 15.59 -5.79
CA MET A 104 -11.75 16.52 -6.94
C MET A 104 -11.72 15.82 -8.31
N LYS A 105 -11.38 14.53 -8.36
CA LYS A 105 -11.29 13.76 -9.59
C LYS A 105 -12.57 12.98 -9.90
N LEU A 106 -13.55 12.94 -8.99
CA LEU A 106 -14.79 12.20 -9.24
C LEU A 106 -15.56 12.82 -10.40
N LYS A 107 -15.58 12.10 -11.53
CA LYS A 107 -16.28 12.55 -12.74
C LYS A 107 -17.79 12.66 -12.45
N GLY A 108 -18.33 13.86 -12.65
CA GLY A 108 -19.76 14.16 -12.46
C GLY A 108 -20.12 14.71 -11.08
N LEU A 109 -19.19 14.81 -10.14
CA LEU A 109 -19.44 15.46 -8.85
C LEU A 109 -19.57 16.97 -9.08
N SER A 110 -20.67 17.58 -8.60
CA SER A 110 -20.88 19.01 -8.80
C SER A 110 -19.93 19.84 -7.92
N PRO A 111 -19.58 21.08 -8.34
CA PRO A 111 -18.77 21.97 -7.52
C PRO A 111 -19.38 22.27 -6.13
N GLU A 112 -20.72 22.33 -6.06
CA GLU A 112 -21.47 22.52 -4.81
C GLU A 112 -21.32 21.32 -3.89
N SER A 113 -21.48 20.10 -4.43
CA SER A 113 -21.22 18.84 -3.72
C SER A 113 -19.80 18.76 -3.19
N TYR A 114 -18.80 19.03 -4.05
CA TYR A 114 -17.41 19.07 -3.63
C TYR A 114 -17.17 20.04 -2.47
N SER A 115 -17.69 21.27 -2.59
CA SER A 115 -17.56 22.30 -1.56
C SER A 115 -18.26 21.89 -0.26
N PHE A 116 -19.42 21.22 -0.34
CA PHE A 116 -20.16 20.72 0.81
C PHE A 116 -19.36 19.65 1.57
N TYR A 117 -18.88 18.60 0.88
CA TYR A 117 -18.16 17.48 1.49
C TYR A 117 -16.77 17.84 2.03
N THR A 118 -16.20 18.94 1.55
CA THR A 118 -14.94 19.50 2.08
C THR A 118 -15.17 20.56 3.17
N SER A 119 -16.41 20.97 3.42
CA SER A 119 -16.73 21.99 4.43
C SER A 119 -16.80 21.42 5.84
N LYS A 120 -16.63 22.30 6.83
CA LYS A 120 -16.89 21.99 8.25
C LYS A 120 -18.37 21.69 8.57
N ARG A 121 -19.28 21.95 7.62
CA ARG A 121 -20.72 21.70 7.80
C ARG A 121 -21.06 20.23 7.61
N TYR A 122 -20.26 19.52 6.83
CA TYR A 122 -20.44 18.09 6.61
C TYR A 122 -20.03 17.29 7.85
N LYS A 123 -20.94 16.41 8.32
CA LYS A 123 -20.79 15.66 9.57
C LYS A 123 -20.49 14.18 9.39
N GLY A 124 -20.21 13.74 8.15
CA GLY A 124 -19.90 12.34 7.83
C GLY A 124 -21.12 11.46 7.53
N ASP A 125 -22.31 12.06 7.40
CA ASP A 125 -23.57 11.33 7.17
C ASP A 125 -23.62 10.55 5.84
N ALA A 126 -22.65 10.78 4.94
CA ALA A 126 -22.51 10.10 3.65
C ALA A 126 -21.08 9.54 3.45
N ASP A 127 -20.37 9.26 4.54
CA ASP A 127 -18.95 8.86 4.50
C ASP A 127 -18.78 7.55 3.73
N ASN A 128 -19.74 6.63 3.83
CA ASN A 128 -19.77 5.39 3.05
C ASN A 128 -19.78 5.66 1.53
N LEU A 129 -20.61 6.59 1.05
CA LEU A 129 -20.68 6.99 -0.35
C LEU A 129 -19.38 7.66 -0.82
N LEU A 130 -18.84 8.58 -0.01
CA LEU A 130 -17.60 9.29 -0.33
C LEU A 130 -16.40 8.33 -0.43
N LEU A 131 -16.24 7.47 0.57
CA LEU A 131 -15.15 6.51 0.63
C LEU A 131 -15.24 5.50 -0.51
N SER A 132 -16.46 5.00 -0.80
CA SER A 132 -16.68 4.06 -1.91
C SER A 132 -16.40 4.71 -3.26
N GLY A 133 -16.88 5.94 -3.50
CA GLY A 133 -16.57 6.69 -4.71
C GLY A 133 -15.08 6.95 -4.88
N CYS A 134 -14.37 7.29 -3.78
CA CYS A 134 -12.93 7.47 -3.79
C CYS A 134 -12.15 6.16 -4.01
N ALA A 135 -12.64 5.03 -3.51
CA ALA A 135 -12.07 3.72 -3.79
C ALA A 135 -12.19 3.39 -5.28
N LEU A 136 -13.37 3.57 -5.88
CA LEU A 136 -13.60 3.36 -7.31
C LEU A 136 -12.74 4.29 -8.19
N GLN A 137 -12.68 5.58 -7.85
CA GLN A 137 -11.81 6.51 -8.58
C GLN A 137 -10.33 6.13 -8.45
N SER A 138 -9.91 5.65 -7.28
CA SER A 138 -8.53 5.17 -7.09
C SER A 138 -8.22 3.94 -7.96
N LEU A 139 -9.20 3.08 -8.22
CA LEU A 139 -9.06 1.98 -9.18
C LEU A 139 -8.87 2.49 -10.61
N LEU A 140 -9.65 3.48 -11.04
CA LEU A 140 -9.53 4.11 -12.35
C LEU A 140 -8.18 4.82 -12.53
N ASP A 141 -7.65 5.40 -11.46
CA ASP A 141 -6.31 6.01 -11.41
C ASP A 141 -5.16 4.97 -11.34
N GLU A 142 -5.46 3.67 -11.46
CA GLU A 142 -4.53 2.54 -11.26
C GLU A 142 -3.82 2.51 -9.89
N ASN A 143 -4.38 3.18 -8.88
CA ASN A 143 -3.84 3.21 -7.52
C ASN A 143 -4.51 2.15 -6.61
N PHE A 144 -4.22 0.88 -6.92
CA PHE A 144 -4.84 -0.28 -6.27
C PHE A 144 -4.63 -0.32 -4.75
N SER A 145 -3.43 0.00 -4.25
CA SER A 145 -3.15 0.01 -2.81
C SER A 145 -4.03 1.01 -2.06
N LYS A 146 -4.29 2.17 -2.67
CA LYS A 146 -5.18 3.19 -2.10
C LYS A 146 -6.64 2.75 -2.16
N ALA A 147 -7.07 2.16 -3.28
CA ALA A 147 -8.42 1.62 -3.42
C ALA A 147 -8.73 0.53 -2.39
N LEU A 148 -7.80 -0.42 -2.20
CA LEU A 148 -7.92 -1.48 -1.19
C LEU A 148 -8.04 -0.91 0.22
N ARG A 149 -7.15 0.03 0.57
CA ARG A 149 -7.19 0.69 1.88
C ARG A 149 -8.51 1.42 2.13
N LEU A 150 -9.03 2.15 1.15
CA LEU A 150 -10.32 2.83 1.28
C LEU A 150 -11.47 1.84 1.44
N ASN A 151 -11.43 0.72 0.70
CA ASN A 151 -12.42 -0.34 0.82
C ASN A 151 -12.38 -1.04 2.18
N GLU A 152 -11.20 -1.26 2.75
CA GLU A 152 -11.06 -1.78 4.11
C GLU A 152 -11.69 -0.84 5.15
N ILE A 153 -11.49 0.48 4.99
CA ILE A 153 -12.13 1.49 5.86
C ILE A 153 -13.65 1.44 5.72
N VAL A 154 -14.18 1.26 4.50
CA VAL A 154 -15.63 1.11 4.27
C VAL A 154 -16.15 -0.14 4.96
N ALA A 155 -15.51 -1.30 4.75
CA ALA A 155 -15.92 -2.56 5.34
C ALA A 155 -15.86 -2.55 6.87
N GLU A 156 -14.87 -1.86 7.46
CA GLU A 156 -14.75 -1.71 8.91
C GLU A 156 -15.83 -0.78 9.50
N ARG A 157 -16.11 0.35 8.84
CA ARG A 157 -17.01 1.38 9.37
C ARG A 157 -18.48 1.15 9.04
N PHE A 158 -18.75 0.47 7.93
CA PHE A 158 -20.08 0.29 7.36
C PHE A 158 -20.26 -1.17 6.90
N PRO A 159 -20.14 -2.15 7.81
CA PRO A 159 -20.16 -3.58 7.45
C PRO A 159 -21.46 -4.02 6.76
N ASP A 160 -22.57 -3.33 7.04
CA ASP A 160 -23.90 -3.65 6.52
C ASP A 160 -24.24 -2.93 5.19
N ASP A 161 -23.37 -2.05 4.68
CA ASP A 161 -23.68 -1.26 3.48
C ASP A 161 -23.69 -2.12 2.21
N GLY A 162 -22.79 -3.12 2.12
CA GLY A 162 -22.75 -4.10 1.01
C GLY A 162 -22.58 -3.51 -0.40
N ARG A 163 -22.42 -2.19 -0.54
CA ARG A 163 -22.44 -1.48 -1.83
C ARG A 163 -21.21 -1.73 -2.70
N LEU A 164 -20.06 -1.99 -2.08
CA LEU A 164 -18.79 -2.12 -2.77
C LEU A 164 -18.16 -3.48 -2.51
N GLU A 165 -18.46 -4.43 -3.39
CA GLU A 165 -17.73 -5.70 -3.45
C GLU A 165 -16.63 -5.60 -4.51
N LEU A 166 -15.43 -5.15 -4.12
CA LEU A 166 -14.32 -4.95 -5.07
C LEU A 166 -14.07 -6.17 -5.96
N LYS A 167 -14.25 -7.39 -5.44
CA LYS A 167 -14.03 -8.65 -6.18
C LYS A 167 -14.88 -8.74 -7.46
N ASP A 168 -16.05 -8.09 -7.52
CA ASP A 168 -16.98 -8.16 -8.66
C ASP A 168 -16.60 -7.17 -9.78
N LEU A 169 -15.66 -6.27 -9.49
CA LEU A 169 -15.11 -5.29 -10.44
C LEU A 169 -13.91 -5.83 -11.22
N PHE A 170 -13.53 -7.07 -10.95
CA PHE A 170 -12.37 -7.70 -11.56
C PHE A 170 -12.77 -8.98 -12.28
N SER A 171 -12.27 -9.16 -13.49
CA SER A 171 -12.23 -10.45 -14.17
C SER A 171 -10.89 -11.15 -13.93
N VAL A 172 -10.89 -12.48 -14.03
CA VAL A 172 -9.67 -13.27 -14.04
C VAL A 172 -8.88 -12.92 -15.30
N CYS A 173 -7.56 -12.71 -15.17
CA CYS A 173 -6.72 -12.44 -16.32
C CYS A 173 -6.56 -13.71 -17.17
N GLU A 174 -7.16 -13.75 -18.35
CA GLU A 174 -7.12 -14.88 -19.27
C GLU A 174 -5.70 -15.29 -19.68
N ARG A 175 -4.76 -14.33 -19.82
CA ARG A 175 -3.37 -14.64 -20.22
C ARG A 175 -2.57 -15.41 -19.18
N CYS A 176 -2.87 -15.23 -17.89
CA CYS A 176 -2.19 -15.94 -16.79
C CYS A 176 -3.12 -16.80 -15.95
N LYS A 177 -4.40 -16.94 -16.36
CA LYS A 177 -5.43 -17.72 -15.66
C LYS A 177 -5.52 -17.44 -14.16
N GLY A 178 -5.35 -16.18 -13.76
CA GLY A 178 -5.41 -15.79 -12.34
C GLY A 178 -4.09 -15.83 -11.58
N GLU A 179 -3.03 -16.42 -12.11
CA GLU A 179 -1.77 -16.61 -11.36
C GLU A 179 -0.95 -15.32 -11.19
N GLY A 180 -1.17 -14.33 -12.06
CA GLY A 180 -0.38 -13.10 -12.09
C GLY A 180 1.02 -13.27 -12.69
N ILE A 181 1.47 -14.51 -12.86
CA ILE A 181 2.76 -14.85 -13.46
C ILE A 181 2.58 -15.62 -14.77
N ARG A 182 3.63 -15.66 -15.58
CA ARG A 182 3.71 -16.50 -16.77
C ARG A 182 5.05 -17.21 -16.79
N THR A 183 4.99 -18.48 -17.16
CA THR A 183 6.17 -19.33 -17.28
C THR A 183 6.52 -19.48 -18.75
N PHE A 184 7.79 -19.22 -19.08
CA PHE A 184 8.32 -19.38 -20.42
C PHE A 184 9.54 -20.30 -20.38
N ALA A 185 9.74 -21.07 -21.45
CA ALA A 185 10.99 -21.81 -21.62
C ALA A 185 12.17 -20.83 -21.56
N CYS A 186 13.17 -21.15 -20.74
CA CYS A 186 14.36 -20.33 -20.59
C CYS A 186 15.09 -20.25 -21.93
N LYS A 187 15.19 -19.05 -22.50
CA LYS A 187 15.81 -18.80 -23.80
C LYS A 187 17.28 -19.22 -23.86
N ALA A 188 17.98 -19.22 -22.73
CA ALA A 188 19.40 -19.55 -22.63
C ALA A 188 19.70 -21.04 -22.45
N CYS A 189 18.67 -21.89 -22.43
CA CYS A 189 18.87 -23.34 -22.48
C CYS A 189 17.74 -24.04 -23.26
N SER A 190 16.93 -23.26 -23.99
CA SER A 190 15.74 -23.70 -24.73
C SER A 190 14.83 -24.65 -23.93
N GLY A 191 14.54 -24.34 -22.67
CA GLY A 191 13.68 -25.18 -21.83
C GLY A 191 14.37 -26.37 -21.14
N SER A 192 15.61 -26.71 -21.51
CA SER A 192 16.24 -27.95 -21.02
C SER A 192 16.68 -27.92 -19.56
N GLY A 193 16.87 -26.72 -18.98
CA GLY A 193 17.51 -26.53 -17.67
C GLY A 193 19.01 -26.86 -17.65
N LYS A 194 19.59 -27.35 -18.74
CA LYS A 194 21.00 -27.76 -18.80
C LYS A 194 21.89 -26.60 -19.23
N CYS A 195 23.12 -26.58 -18.73
CA CYS A 195 24.14 -25.66 -19.21
C CYS A 195 24.49 -25.97 -20.68
N GLU A 196 24.26 -25.01 -21.57
CA GLU A 196 24.53 -25.16 -23.02
C GLU A 196 26.01 -25.44 -23.33
N LYS A 197 26.92 -24.99 -22.47
CA LYS A 197 28.37 -25.16 -22.70
C LYS A 197 28.89 -26.56 -22.34
N CYS A 198 28.26 -27.28 -21.42
CA CYS A 198 28.66 -28.63 -21.03
C CYS A 198 27.57 -29.69 -21.23
N GLY A 199 26.44 -29.32 -21.85
CA GLY A 199 25.30 -30.22 -22.06
C GLY A 199 24.69 -30.77 -20.77
N GLY A 200 24.86 -30.07 -19.65
CA GLY A 200 24.36 -30.53 -18.34
C GLY A 200 25.37 -31.31 -17.49
N LYS A 201 26.56 -31.64 -18.00
CA LYS A 201 27.52 -32.53 -17.31
C LYS A 201 28.28 -31.88 -16.16
N GLY A 202 28.34 -30.55 -16.11
CA GLY A 202 29.17 -29.83 -15.15
C GLY A 202 30.66 -29.80 -15.51
N THR A 203 31.14 -30.68 -16.39
CA THR A 203 32.52 -30.75 -16.87
C THR A 203 32.60 -30.65 -18.40
N ARG A 204 33.76 -30.25 -18.93
CA ARG A 204 34.08 -30.22 -20.37
C ARG A 204 35.53 -30.64 -20.58
N ALA A 205 35.85 -31.19 -21.76
CA ALA A 205 37.23 -31.45 -22.14
C ALA A 205 38.02 -30.13 -22.23
N ALA A 206 39.22 -30.11 -21.66
CA ALA A 206 40.17 -29.02 -21.81
C ALA A 206 40.70 -28.99 -23.25
N ALA A 207 40.97 -27.79 -23.78
CA ALA A 207 41.34 -27.61 -25.18
C ALA A 207 42.71 -28.20 -25.56
N LEU A 208 43.56 -28.52 -24.57
CA LEU A 208 44.96 -28.88 -24.77
C LEU A 208 45.29 -30.36 -24.53
N ASN A 209 44.49 -31.08 -23.74
CA ASN A 209 44.89 -32.42 -23.25
C ASN A 209 43.72 -33.41 -23.01
N ASP A 210 42.51 -33.13 -23.52
CA ASP A 210 41.29 -33.93 -23.28
C ASP A 210 40.90 -34.17 -21.80
N GLU A 211 41.60 -33.54 -20.86
CA GLU A 211 41.32 -33.65 -19.44
C GLU A 211 39.98 -32.98 -19.11
N LEU A 212 39.15 -33.63 -18.28
CA LEU A 212 37.86 -33.08 -17.89
C LEU A 212 38.03 -31.98 -16.85
N VAL A 213 37.81 -30.74 -17.26
CA VAL A 213 37.83 -29.58 -16.36
C VAL A 213 36.40 -29.14 -16.02
N HIS A 214 36.24 -28.47 -14.88
CA HIS A 214 34.96 -27.88 -14.51
C HIS A 214 34.50 -26.86 -15.55
N CYS A 215 33.23 -26.91 -15.89
CA CYS A 215 32.62 -25.94 -16.77
C CYS A 215 32.55 -24.60 -16.04
N THR A 216 33.32 -23.63 -16.50
CA THR A 216 33.39 -22.28 -15.91
C THR A 216 32.07 -21.52 -16.02
N PHE A 217 31.25 -21.82 -17.03
CA PHE A 217 29.97 -21.15 -17.26
C PHE A 217 28.90 -21.49 -16.20
N CYS A 218 28.81 -22.77 -15.80
CA CYS A 218 27.89 -23.22 -14.75
C CYS A 218 28.59 -23.56 -13.43
N ARG A 219 29.90 -23.30 -13.33
CA ARG A 219 30.75 -23.57 -12.16
C ARG A 219 30.62 -25.02 -11.66
N GLY A 220 30.67 -25.99 -12.57
CA GLY A 220 30.57 -27.40 -12.20
C GLY A 220 29.14 -27.93 -11.97
N SER A 221 28.13 -27.07 -11.81
CA SER A 221 26.77 -27.52 -11.44
C SER A 221 26.04 -28.28 -12.54
N GLY A 222 26.42 -28.11 -13.80
CA GLY A 222 25.68 -28.62 -14.96
C GLY A 222 24.36 -27.89 -15.25
N LYS A 223 23.85 -27.09 -14.30
CA LYS A 223 22.58 -26.36 -14.45
C LYS A 223 22.75 -25.11 -15.30
N CYS A 224 21.71 -24.72 -16.03
CA CYS A 224 21.68 -23.45 -16.73
C CYS A 224 21.74 -22.31 -15.70
N PRO A 225 22.76 -21.42 -15.76
CA PRO A 225 22.93 -20.37 -14.75
C PRO A 225 21.83 -19.31 -14.76
N LYS A 226 21.08 -19.16 -15.87
CA LYS A 226 20.00 -18.17 -15.97
C LYS A 226 18.70 -18.61 -15.31
N CYS A 227 18.38 -19.91 -15.32
CA CYS A 227 17.16 -20.44 -14.70
C CYS A 227 17.44 -21.34 -13.50
N GLY A 228 18.70 -21.44 -13.06
CA GLY A 228 19.10 -22.31 -11.95
C GLY A 228 18.80 -23.80 -12.20
N GLY A 229 18.60 -24.20 -13.46
CA GLY A 229 18.28 -25.57 -13.82
C GLY A 229 16.79 -25.90 -13.96
N SER A 230 15.86 -24.98 -13.68
CA SER A 230 14.42 -25.23 -13.85
C SER A 230 14.02 -25.44 -15.32
N GLY A 231 14.82 -24.92 -16.25
CA GLY A 231 14.44 -24.85 -17.66
C GLY A 231 13.46 -23.73 -17.97
N GLU A 232 12.97 -23.01 -16.96
CA GLU A 232 11.87 -22.07 -17.09
C GLU A 232 12.23 -20.69 -16.51
N GLN A 233 11.59 -19.66 -17.04
CA GLN A 233 11.64 -18.30 -16.53
C GLN A 233 10.23 -17.88 -16.15
N ILE A 234 10.07 -17.52 -14.88
CA ILE A 234 8.84 -16.93 -14.34
C ILE A 234 8.95 -15.42 -14.53
N VAL A 235 7.99 -14.83 -15.21
CA VAL A 235 7.88 -13.38 -15.37
C VAL A 235 6.49 -12.93 -14.96
N GLN A 236 6.37 -11.68 -14.50
CA GLN A 236 5.07 -11.11 -14.21
C GLN A 236 4.23 -11.01 -15.50
N CYS A 237 2.94 -11.33 -15.40
CA CYS A 237 2.02 -11.16 -16.51
C CYS A 237 1.86 -9.66 -16.80
N HIS A 238 2.25 -9.23 -17.99
CA HIS A 238 2.21 -7.81 -18.38
C HIS A 238 0.79 -7.24 -18.48
N GLU A 239 -0.21 -8.07 -18.81
CA GLU A 239 -1.59 -7.62 -18.99
C GLU A 239 -2.25 -7.25 -17.66
N CYS A 240 -2.06 -8.07 -16.62
CA CYS A 240 -2.57 -7.79 -15.29
C CYS A 240 -1.52 -7.16 -14.34
N LYS A 241 -0.31 -6.87 -14.84
CA LYS A 241 0.84 -6.36 -14.08
C LYS A 241 1.10 -7.16 -12.79
N GLY A 242 1.02 -8.48 -12.86
CA GLY A 242 1.25 -9.35 -11.70
C GLY A 242 0.03 -9.65 -10.81
N ARG A 243 -1.12 -8.98 -11.02
CA ARG A 243 -2.28 -9.09 -10.11
C ARG A 243 -3.13 -10.34 -10.28
N GLY A 244 -2.98 -11.05 -11.40
CA GLY A 244 -3.85 -12.17 -11.76
C GLY A 244 -5.26 -11.77 -12.20
N LYS A 245 -5.63 -10.49 -12.04
CA LYS A 245 -6.96 -9.97 -12.35
C LYS A 245 -6.89 -8.69 -13.18
N ILE A 246 -7.90 -8.48 -14.03
CA ILE A 246 -8.06 -7.29 -14.87
C ILE A 246 -9.24 -6.49 -14.35
N LEU A 247 -9.05 -5.17 -14.23
CA LEU A 247 -10.10 -4.26 -13.80
C LEU A 247 -11.11 -4.08 -14.94
N GLU A 248 -12.39 -4.32 -14.67
CA GLU A 248 -13.47 -4.10 -15.62
C GLU A 248 -13.90 -2.63 -15.56
N GLN A 249 -13.19 -1.78 -16.30
CA GLN A 249 -13.34 -0.32 -16.24
C GLN A 249 -14.80 0.14 -16.45
N ASP A 250 -15.56 -0.51 -17.33
CA ASP A 250 -16.96 -0.15 -17.59
C ASP A 250 -17.85 -0.38 -16.36
N LYS A 251 -17.65 -1.47 -15.62
CA LYS A 251 -18.37 -1.72 -14.37
C LYS A 251 -18.01 -0.70 -13.29
N VAL A 252 -16.72 -0.39 -13.16
CA VAL A 252 -16.23 0.62 -12.21
C VAL A 252 -16.82 2.00 -12.53
N ASN A 253 -16.83 2.39 -13.80
CA ASN A 253 -17.41 3.66 -14.25
C ASN A 253 -18.92 3.71 -14.00
N ALA A 254 -19.65 2.63 -14.27
CA ALA A 254 -21.09 2.54 -14.02
C ALA A 254 -21.42 2.67 -12.52
N GLN A 255 -20.72 1.93 -11.66
CA GLN A 255 -20.90 2.04 -10.21
C GLN A 255 -20.50 3.42 -9.69
N LEU A 256 -19.41 3.99 -10.19
CA LEU A 256 -18.97 5.32 -9.79
C LEU A 256 -20.00 6.39 -10.17
N ALA A 257 -20.59 6.30 -11.36
CA ALA A 257 -21.64 7.23 -11.79
C ALA A 257 -22.85 7.20 -10.84
N ILE A 258 -23.31 6.02 -10.43
CA ILE A 258 -24.41 5.86 -9.46
C ILE A 258 -24.06 6.53 -8.13
N LEU A 259 -22.86 6.25 -7.57
CA LEU A 259 -22.44 6.85 -6.30
C LEU A 259 -22.32 8.37 -6.39
N VAL A 260 -21.84 8.91 -7.51
CA VAL A 260 -21.73 10.34 -7.73
C VAL A 260 -23.10 11.01 -7.83
N GLU A 261 -24.07 10.38 -8.48
CA GLU A 261 -25.46 10.86 -8.51
C GLU A 261 -26.07 10.88 -7.10
N GLU A 262 -25.88 9.83 -6.30
CA GLU A 262 -26.33 9.76 -4.91
C GLU A 262 -25.67 10.85 -4.05
N LEU A 263 -24.36 11.08 -4.21
CA LEU A 263 -23.64 12.16 -3.52
C LEU A 263 -24.20 13.54 -3.88
N ASN A 264 -24.50 13.78 -5.16
CA ASN A 264 -25.11 15.04 -5.59
C ASN A 264 -26.54 15.20 -5.05
N ALA A 265 -27.32 14.13 -5.01
CA ALA A 265 -28.67 14.12 -4.46
C ALA A 265 -28.67 14.37 -2.94
N PHE A 266 -27.76 13.72 -2.22
CA PHE A 266 -27.58 13.89 -0.78
C PHE A 266 -27.26 15.35 -0.43
N GLN A 267 -26.33 15.98 -1.15
CA GLN A 267 -26.00 17.39 -0.91
C GLN A 267 -27.22 18.30 -1.12
N LYS A 268 -28.03 18.08 -2.16
CA LYS A 268 -29.23 18.88 -2.44
C LYS A 268 -30.31 18.76 -1.36
N ALA A 269 -30.29 17.68 -0.58
CA ALA A 269 -31.23 17.46 0.50
C ALA A 269 -30.82 18.11 1.84
N GLN A 270 -29.60 18.65 1.93
CA GLN A 270 -29.03 19.30 3.11
C GLN A 270 -29.11 20.82 3.02
#